data_AF-E2N8L4-F1
#
_entry.id   AF-E2N8L4-F1
#
_cell.length_a   1.000
_cell.length_b   1.000
_cell.length_c   1.000
_cell.angle_alpha   90.00
_cell.angle_beta   90.00
_cell.angle_gamma   90.00
#
_symmetry.space_group_name_H-M   'P 1'
#
loop_
_entity.id
_entity.type
_entity.pdbx_description
1 polymer ?
#
loop_
_entity_poly.entity_id
_entity_poly.type
_entity_poly.pdbx_seq_one_letter_code
_entity_poly.pdbx_strand_id
1 'polypeptide(L)'
;AEAALADNDVNGAKGFLKTLLTLVSNRPVATDINDQLEGRYNGGYKEYPNSSEYRVAASSEDEFRSGLVLDRQSPHLISVPYISGTSVTEEMIDAPTTVDGLLEVLYLMRQEIFMAEGRRAADLGIRFPVCETEAANTPSAAEYTTAQIPSFIPLNQDMDAFEMDKEAKTVVIKYNMNRIIVQNKSSEYVAPFFN
;
A
#
# COMPACT_ATOMS: atom_id res chain seq x y z
N ALA A 1 -3.44 11.08 12.84
CA ALA A 1 -2.86 11.56 11.58
C ALA A 1 -3.95 11.93 10.57
N GLU A 2 -4.80 11.01 10.09
CA GLU A 2 -5.84 11.35 9.10
C GLU A 2 -6.81 12.44 9.58
N ALA A 3 -7.34 12.33 10.81
CA ALA A 3 -8.17 13.39 11.39
C ALA A 3 -7.46 14.75 11.49
N ALA A 4 -6.17 14.76 11.89
CA ALA A 4 -5.38 15.98 11.92
C ALA A 4 -5.22 16.60 10.52
N LEU A 5 -5.06 15.76 9.49
CA LEU A 5 -5.02 16.24 8.10
C LEU A 5 -6.36 16.82 7.65
N ALA A 6 -7.49 16.24 8.07
CA ALA A 6 -8.81 16.78 7.80
C ALA A 6 -9.02 18.15 8.47
N ASP A 7 -8.45 18.35 9.65
CA ASP A 7 -8.42 19.65 10.36
C ASP A 7 -7.36 20.63 9.83
N ASN A 8 -6.70 20.32 8.70
CA ASN A 8 -5.57 21.07 8.13
C ASN A 8 -4.33 21.19 9.05
N ASP A 9 -4.21 20.36 10.09
CA ASP A 9 -3.04 20.27 10.96
C ASP A 9 -1.97 19.32 10.37
N VAL A 10 -1.27 19.81 9.34
CA VAL A 10 -0.19 19.08 8.66
C VAL A 10 0.97 18.77 9.62
N ASN A 11 1.32 19.69 10.53
CA ASN A 11 2.44 19.50 11.44
C ASN A 11 2.13 18.46 12.52
N GLY A 12 0.93 18.49 13.10
CA GLY A 12 0.47 17.45 14.01
C GLY A 12 0.39 16.09 13.33
N ALA A 13 -0.09 16.04 12.08
CA ALA A 13 -0.07 14.83 11.28
C ALA A 13 1.34 14.25 11.09
N LYS A 14 2.35 15.08 10.75
CA LYS A 14 3.76 14.65 10.67
C LYS A 14 4.24 14.08 12.01
N GLY A 15 3.94 14.75 13.12
CA GLY A 15 4.30 14.28 14.46
C GLY A 15 3.74 12.89 14.78
N PHE A 16 2.48 12.63 14.41
CA PHE A 16 1.88 11.30 14.56
C PHE A 16 2.55 10.25 13.66
N LEU A 17 2.83 10.57 12.40
CA LEU A 17 3.45 9.63 11.46
C LEU A 17 4.89 9.30 11.87
N LYS A 18 5.67 10.27 12.36
CA LYS A 18 7.01 10.03 12.90
C LYS A 18 6.99 9.15 14.14
N THR A 19 6.03 9.38 15.04
CA THR A 19 5.83 8.52 16.21
C THR A 19 5.50 7.08 15.80
N LEU A 20 4.62 6.91 14.81
CA LEU A 20 4.32 5.60 14.22
C LEU A 20 5.57 4.97 13.58
N LEU A 21 6.34 5.75 12.81
CA LEU A 21 7.57 5.28 12.19
C LEU A 21 8.55 4.77 13.24
N THR A 22 8.80 5.52 14.31
CA THR A 22 9.65 5.07 15.44
C THR A 22 9.15 3.74 16.03
N LEU A 23 7.84 3.57 16.22
CA LEU A 23 7.28 2.31 16.72
C LEU A 23 7.53 1.15 15.74
N VAL A 24 7.31 1.38 14.44
CA VAL A 24 7.47 0.37 13.40
C VAL A 24 8.94 -0.04 13.24
N SER A 25 9.87 0.92 13.28
CA SER A 25 11.31 0.68 13.17
C SER A 25 11.90 -0.11 14.34
N ASN A 26 11.22 -0.12 15.50
CA ASN A 26 11.65 -0.89 16.68
C ASN A 26 11.12 -2.33 16.69
N ARG A 27 10.40 -2.77 15.65
CA ARG A 27 9.89 -4.14 15.56
C ARG A 27 11.04 -5.12 15.32
N PRO A 28 11.00 -6.33 15.91
CA PRO A 28 12.02 -7.34 15.66
C PRO A 28 12.13 -7.71 14.18
N VAL A 29 13.36 -7.94 13.73
CA VAL A 29 13.69 -8.36 12.36
C VAL A 29 14.53 -9.63 12.46
N ALA A 30 14.12 -10.67 11.74
CA ALA A 30 14.95 -11.85 11.54
C ALA A 30 15.90 -11.57 10.36
N THR A 31 17.20 -11.67 10.60
CA THR A 31 18.24 -11.45 9.60
C THR A 31 18.78 -12.77 9.07
N ASP A 32 19.52 -12.69 7.95
CA ASP A 32 20.27 -13.81 7.39
C ASP A 32 19.40 -15.02 7.02
N ILE A 33 18.15 -14.78 6.62
CA ILE A 33 17.21 -15.82 6.18
C ILE A 33 17.60 -16.26 4.77
N ASN A 34 17.82 -17.57 4.60
CA ASN A 34 17.95 -18.19 3.29
C ASN A 34 16.57 -18.46 2.69
N ASP A 35 16.16 -17.59 1.76
CA ASP A 35 14.88 -17.66 1.04
C ASP A 35 15.06 -17.99 -0.45
N GLN A 36 16.16 -18.68 -0.80
CA GLN A 36 16.57 -18.89 -2.19
C GLN A 36 15.67 -19.84 -3.00
N LEU A 37 14.82 -20.61 -2.32
CA LEU A 37 13.83 -21.50 -2.94
C LEU A 37 12.54 -20.77 -3.35
N GLU A 38 12.27 -19.59 -2.77
CA GLU A 38 11.06 -18.78 -3.00
C GLU A 38 11.27 -17.72 -4.10
N GLY A 39 12.08 -18.05 -5.10
CA GLY A 39 12.37 -17.12 -6.19
C GLY A 39 11.12 -16.78 -7.03
N ARG A 40 11.10 -15.56 -7.57
CA ARG A 40 9.96 -14.99 -8.31
C ARG A 40 9.81 -15.50 -9.75
N TYR A 41 10.50 -16.57 -10.12
CA TYR A 41 10.51 -17.16 -11.47
C TYR A 41 9.30 -18.06 -11.78
N ASN A 42 8.49 -18.41 -10.77
CA ASN A 42 7.35 -19.33 -10.90
C ASN A 42 5.98 -18.62 -11.12
N GLY A 43 5.97 -17.32 -11.41
CA GLY A 43 4.77 -16.47 -11.41
C GLY A 43 3.76 -16.65 -12.55
N GLY A 44 3.89 -17.68 -13.39
CA GLY A 44 2.90 -18.13 -14.39
C GLY A 44 2.54 -17.14 -15.52
N TYR A 45 1.95 -16.00 -15.18
CA TYR A 45 1.36 -15.02 -16.10
C TYR A 45 2.22 -13.76 -16.31
N LYS A 46 3.09 -13.41 -15.35
CA LYS A 46 3.95 -12.22 -15.43
C LYS A 46 5.28 -12.43 -14.71
N GLU A 47 6.33 -11.84 -15.25
CA GLU A 47 7.63 -11.80 -14.61
C GLU A 47 7.69 -10.61 -13.64
N TYR A 48 8.06 -10.90 -12.39
CA TYR A 48 8.25 -9.89 -11.36
C TYR A 48 9.74 -9.58 -11.18
N PRO A 49 10.11 -8.35 -10.79
CA PRO A 49 11.50 -8.01 -10.49
C PRO A 49 12.01 -8.91 -9.36
N ASN A 50 13.23 -9.43 -9.52
CA ASN A 50 13.78 -10.49 -8.67
C ASN A 50 15.20 -10.21 -8.16
N SER A 51 15.64 -8.95 -8.25
CA SER A 51 16.94 -8.49 -7.79
C SER A 51 16.82 -7.13 -7.11
N SER A 52 17.71 -6.86 -6.15
CA SER A 52 17.79 -5.58 -5.44
C SER A 52 18.22 -4.40 -6.33
N GLU A 53 18.72 -4.66 -7.54
CA GLU A 53 19.07 -3.63 -8.53
C GLU A 53 17.86 -2.86 -9.06
N TYR A 54 16.67 -3.48 -9.02
CA TYR A 54 15.46 -2.86 -9.53
C TYR A 54 15.02 -1.68 -8.66
N ARG A 55 14.78 -0.54 -9.32
CA ARG A 55 14.17 0.65 -8.69
C ARG A 55 12.72 0.78 -9.13
N VAL A 56 11.84 1.16 -8.22
CA VAL A 56 10.40 1.14 -8.43
C VAL A 56 9.82 2.55 -8.30
N ALA A 57 9.06 3.00 -9.29
CA ALA A 57 8.24 4.20 -9.24
C ALA A 57 6.76 3.80 -9.04
N ALA A 58 6.02 4.53 -8.19
CA ALA A 58 4.63 4.23 -7.88
C ALA A 58 3.65 4.64 -9.00
N SER A 59 4.11 5.48 -9.94
CA SER A 59 3.46 5.85 -11.20
C SER A 59 4.52 6.39 -12.16
N SER A 60 4.15 6.70 -13.40
CA SER A 60 5.04 7.37 -14.36
C SER A 60 5.47 8.79 -13.95
N GLU A 61 4.81 9.37 -12.95
CA GLU A 61 5.09 10.71 -12.43
C GLU A 61 5.95 10.68 -11.16
N ASP A 62 6.15 9.48 -10.58
CA ASP A 62 6.85 9.30 -9.31
C ASP A 62 8.33 9.03 -9.50
N GLU A 63 9.13 9.45 -8.52
CA GLU A 63 10.55 9.13 -8.49
C GLU A 63 10.81 7.63 -8.24
N PHE A 64 11.90 7.15 -8.82
CA PHE A 64 12.35 5.78 -8.60
C PHE A 64 12.94 5.59 -7.20
N ARG A 65 12.42 4.59 -6.48
CA ARG A 65 12.88 4.20 -5.15
C ARG A 65 13.61 2.86 -5.19
N SER A 66 14.79 2.82 -4.60
CA SER A 66 15.57 1.59 -4.40
C SER A 66 15.11 0.82 -3.17
N GLY A 67 15.49 -0.46 -3.06
CA GLY A 67 15.28 -1.27 -1.85
C GLY A 67 13.85 -1.80 -1.66
N LEU A 68 12.98 -1.65 -2.66
CA LEU A 68 11.61 -2.18 -2.63
C LEU A 68 11.51 -3.61 -3.20
N VAL A 69 12.57 -4.10 -3.85
CA VAL A 69 12.66 -5.45 -4.40
C VAL A 69 13.69 -6.24 -3.59
N LEU A 70 13.28 -7.36 -3.02
CA LEU A 70 14.16 -8.25 -2.28
C LEU A 70 14.90 -9.19 -3.23
N ASP A 71 16.23 -9.22 -3.10
CA ASP A 71 17.08 -10.19 -3.79
C ASP A 71 17.11 -11.51 -3.03
N ARG A 72 16.47 -12.52 -3.61
CA ARG A 72 16.44 -13.89 -3.06
C ARG A 72 17.40 -14.82 -3.80
N GLN A 73 18.23 -14.31 -4.71
CA GLN A 73 19.10 -15.16 -5.50
C GLN A 73 20.35 -15.50 -4.71
N SER A 74 20.82 -16.75 -4.81
CA SER A 74 22.10 -17.15 -4.20
C SER A 74 23.23 -16.23 -4.70
N PRO A 75 24.11 -15.72 -3.83
CA PRO A 75 24.30 -16.07 -2.42
C PRO A 75 23.56 -15.18 -1.41
N HIS A 76 22.63 -14.31 -1.83
CA HIS A 76 21.97 -13.34 -0.96
C HIS A 76 21.11 -14.02 0.13
N LEU A 77 21.11 -13.39 1.31
CA LEU A 77 20.23 -13.67 2.43
C LEU A 77 19.40 -12.42 2.71
N ILE A 78 18.17 -12.60 3.18
CA ILE A 78 17.22 -11.50 3.38
C ILE A 78 16.94 -11.23 4.86
N SER A 79 16.44 -10.03 5.13
CA SER A 79 15.90 -9.65 6.43
C SER A 79 14.38 -9.52 6.33
N VAL A 80 13.66 -10.14 7.26
CA VAL A 80 12.19 -10.15 7.28
C VAL A 80 11.71 -9.67 8.65
N PRO A 81 10.89 -8.61 8.71
CA PRO A 81 10.32 -8.17 9.97
C PRO A 81 9.26 -9.16 10.44
N TYR A 82 9.20 -9.41 11.75
CA TYR A 82 8.19 -10.31 12.34
C TYR A 82 6.77 -9.78 12.19
N ILE A 83 6.64 -8.46 12.12
CA ILE A 83 5.40 -7.71 11.89
C ILE A 83 5.72 -6.72 10.77
N SER A 84 4.88 -6.67 9.74
CA SER A 84 5.10 -5.85 8.53
C SER A 84 5.64 -4.45 8.84
N GLY A 85 6.70 -4.06 8.11
CA GLY A 85 7.35 -2.76 8.27
C GLY A 85 6.73 -1.68 7.39
N THR A 86 7.49 -0.60 7.17
CA THR A 86 7.20 0.41 6.15
C THR A 86 8.50 0.80 5.46
N SER A 87 8.42 1.14 4.18
CA SER A 87 9.50 1.72 3.40
C SER A 87 9.56 3.25 3.53
N VAL A 88 8.57 3.86 4.19
CA VAL A 88 8.50 5.31 4.40
C VAL A 88 9.61 5.76 5.34
N THR A 89 10.34 6.81 4.95
CA THR A 89 11.38 7.43 5.78
C THR A 89 10.90 8.72 6.43
N GLU A 90 11.68 9.26 7.36
CA GLU A 90 11.36 10.55 7.97
C GLU A 90 11.34 11.68 6.92
N GLU A 91 12.25 11.64 5.95
CA GLU A 91 12.31 12.60 4.84
C GLU A 91 11.04 12.54 3.98
N MET A 92 10.50 11.34 3.74
CA MET A 92 9.25 11.17 3.01
C MET A 92 8.05 11.75 3.79
N ILE A 93 8.08 11.72 5.13
CA ILE A 93 7.05 12.34 5.96
C ILE A 93 7.21 13.88 5.95
N ASP A 94 8.44 14.37 5.93
CA ASP A 94 8.74 15.79 5.99
C ASP A 94 8.58 16.53 4.65
N ALA A 95 8.79 15.84 3.52
CA ALA A 95 8.78 16.45 2.19
C ALA A 95 7.41 17.08 1.80
N PRO A 96 6.25 16.43 2.02
CA PRO A 96 4.97 17.04 1.66
C PRO A 96 4.66 18.29 2.48
N THR A 97 4.25 19.36 1.80
CA THR A 97 3.77 20.61 2.42
C THR A 97 2.25 20.76 2.33
N THR A 98 1.57 19.83 1.67
CA THR A 98 0.12 19.84 1.47
C THR A 98 -0.56 18.69 2.21
N VAL A 99 -1.84 18.87 2.53
CA VAL A 99 -2.68 17.81 3.09
C VAL A 99 -2.67 16.57 2.19
N ASP A 100 -2.82 16.75 0.88
CA ASP A 100 -2.93 15.66 -0.09
C ASP A 100 -1.64 14.84 -0.18
N GLY A 101 -0.49 15.51 -0.25
CA GLY A 101 0.80 14.82 -0.29
C GLY A 101 1.06 14.03 0.99
N LEU A 102 0.73 14.59 2.17
CA LEU A 102 0.91 13.88 3.43
C LEU A 102 -0.12 12.77 3.64
N LEU A 103 -1.33 12.92 3.10
CA LEU A 103 -2.36 11.88 3.10
C LEU A 103 -1.95 10.69 2.22
N GLU A 104 -1.30 10.95 1.07
CA GLU A 104 -0.75 9.88 0.22
C GLU A 104 0.31 9.06 0.98
N VAL A 105 1.22 9.73 1.70
CA VAL A 105 2.22 9.07 2.56
C VAL A 105 1.57 8.28 3.69
N LEU A 106 0.52 8.83 4.33
CA LEU A 106 -0.24 8.12 5.35
C LEU A 106 -0.82 6.81 4.80
N TYR A 107 -1.46 6.83 3.64
CA TYR A 107 -2.04 5.63 3.03
C TYR A 107 -0.98 4.63 2.56
N LEU A 108 0.19 5.11 2.13
CA LEU A 108 1.34 4.24 1.86
C LEU A 108 1.80 3.52 3.14
N MET A 109 1.96 4.23 4.26
CA MET A 109 2.31 3.60 5.54
C MET A 109 1.27 2.56 5.95
N ARG A 110 -0.02 2.87 5.81
CA ARG A 110 -1.10 1.91 6.11
C ARG A 110 -1.03 0.67 5.23
N GLN A 111 -0.82 0.84 3.93
CA GLN A 111 -0.70 -0.25 2.97
C GLN A 111 0.41 -1.22 3.37
N GLU A 112 1.57 -0.70 3.77
CA GLU A 112 2.74 -1.51 4.08
C GLU A 112 2.65 -2.13 5.48
N ILE A 113 2.26 -1.35 6.49
CA ILE A 113 2.21 -1.79 7.89
C ILE A 113 1.12 -2.85 8.10
N PHE A 114 -0.01 -2.74 7.40
CA PHE A 114 -1.14 -3.68 7.52
C PHE A 114 -1.21 -4.67 6.36
N MET A 115 -0.08 -4.92 5.70
CA MET A 115 0.00 -5.92 4.65
C MET A 115 -0.48 -7.28 5.18
N ALA A 116 -1.35 -7.94 4.40
CA ALA A 116 -2.05 -9.19 4.75
C ALA A 116 -3.05 -9.13 5.93
N GLU A 117 -3.40 -7.95 6.44
CA GLU A 117 -4.41 -7.80 7.52
C GLU A 117 -5.82 -7.44 7.02
N GLY A 118 -6.07 -7.52 5.71
CA GLY A 118 -7.36 -7.20 5.10
C GLY A 118 -7.74 -5.72 5.10
N ARG A 119 -6.89 -4.83 5.67
CA ARG A 119 -7.15 -3.39 5.76
C ARG A 119 -7.15 -2.70 4.39
N ARG A 120 -6.38 -3.20 3.43
CA ARG A 120 -6.25 -2.54 2.12
C ARG A 120 -7.55 -2.50 1.33
N ALA A 121 -8.36 -3.56 1.38
CA ALA A 121 -9.68 -3.55 0.75
C ALA A 121 -10.56 -2.45 1.37
N ALA A 122 -10.49 -2.30 2.70
CA ALA A 122 -11.26 -1.29 3.40
C ALA A 122 -10.81 0.13 3.08
N ASP A 123 -9.50 0.37 3.04
CA ASP A 123 -8.88 1.66 2.68
C ASP A 123 -9.20 2.08 1.24
N LEU A 124 -9.37 1.11 0.34
CA LEU A 124 -9.80 1.34 -1.05
C LEU A 124 -11.32 1.46 -1.21
N GLY A 125 -12.08 1.44 -0.12
CA GLY A 125 -13.54 1.57 -0.15
C GLY A 125 -14.28 0.32 -0.64
N ILE A 126 -13.57 -0.81 -0.80
CA ILE A 126 -14.16 -2.09 -1.17
C ILE A 126 -14.88 -2.67 0.05
N ARG A 127 -16.10 -3.17 -0.15
CA ARG A 127 -16.87 -3.90 0.87
C ARG A 127 -17.36 -5.22 0.30
N PHE A 128 -17.09 -6.31 1.03
CA PHE A 128 -17.58 -7.62 0.67
C PHE A 128 -19.06 -7.76 1.04
N PRO A 129 -19.84 -8.53 0.26
CA PRO A 129 -21.24 -8.77 0.58
C PRO A 129 -21.37 -9.58 1.87
N VAL A 130 -22.45 -9.32 2.60
CA VAL A 130 -22.90 -10.13 3.74
C VAL A 130 -23.38 -11.48 3.21
N CYS A 131 -23.16 -12.54 4.00
CA CYS A 131 -23.65 -13.87 3.66
C CYS A 131 -25.17 -13.86 3.48
N GLU A 132 -25.69 -14.50 2.43
CA GLU A 132 -27.15 -14.56 2.18
C GLU A 132 -27.91 -15.13 3.39
N THR A 133 -27.34 -16.11 4.08
CA THR A 133 -27.92 -16.68 5.31
C THR A 133 -28.02 -15.63 6.43
N GLU A 134 -27.00 -14.80 6.60
CA GLU A 134 -27.01 -13.72 7.60
C GLU A 134 -28.01 -12.63 7.19
N ALA A 135 -28.02 -12.25 5.91
CA ALA A 135 -28.93 -11.26 5.35
C ALA A 135 -30.41 -11.68 5.48
N ALA A 136 -30.71 -12.97 5.32
CA ALA A 136 -32.06 -13.51 5.47
C ALA A 136 -32.64 -13.34 6.89
N ASN A 137 -31.78 -13.14 7.91
CA ASN A 137 -32.23 -12.96 9.30
C ASN A 137 -32.67 -11.54 9.64
N THR A 138 -32.38 -10.53 8.79
CA THR A 138 -32.83 -9.15 9.04
C THR A 138 -33.12 -8.39 7.74
N PRO A 139 -34.32 -7.80 7.56
CA PRO A 139 -34.64 -7.01 6.36
C PRO A 139 -33.67 -5.84 6.09
N SER A 140 -33.05 -5.30 7.14
CA SER A 140 -32.07 -4.22 7.04
C SER A 140 -30.77 -4.63 6.34
N ALA A 141 -30.54 -5.93 6.12
CA ALA A 141 -29.34 -6.44 5.46
C ALA A 141 -29.52 -6.75 3.97
N ALA A 142 -30.73 -6.56 3.42
CA ALA A 142 -31.03 -6.89 2.02
C ALA A 142 -30.10 -6.17 1.03
N GLU A 143 -29.73 -4.92 1.32
CA GLU A 143 -28.88 -4.09 0.47
C GLU A 143 -27.39 -4.45 0.54
N TYR A 144 -26.95 -5.22 1.55
CA TYR A 144 -25.54 -5.59 1.74
C TYR A 144 -25.17 -6.93 1.10
N THR A 145 -26.04 -7.50 0.26
CA THR A 145 -25.79 -8.77 -0.43
C THR A 145 -24.99 -8.60 -1.73
N THR A 146 -24.72 -7.37 -2.14
CA THR A 146 -23.89 -7.04 -3.30
C THR A 146 -22.57 -6.42 -2.85
N ALA A 147 -21.47 -6.75 -3.53
CA ALA A 147 -20.18 -6.13 -3.25
C ALA A 147 -20.19 -4.64 -3.61
N GLN A 148 -19.61 -3.81 -2.75
CA GLN A 148 -19.31 -2.42 -3.09
C GLN A 148 -17.89 -2.36 -3.65
N ILE A 149 -17.76 -1.91 -4.88
CA ILE A 149 -16.47 -1.64 -5.53
C ILE A 149 -16.54 -0.21 -6.07
N PRO A 150 -15.78 0.74 -5.50
CA PRO A 150 -15.77 2.11 -6.01
C PRO A 150 -15.35 2.16 -7.49
N SER A 151 -15.95 3.08 -8.25
CA SER A 151 -15.75 3.17 -9.71
C SER A 151 -14.32 3.54 -10.13
N PHE A 152 -13.53 4.08 -9.20
CA PHE A 152 -12.12 4.42 -9.42
C PHE A 152 -11.16 3.23 -9.19
N ILE A 153 -11.66 2.05 -8.82
CA ILE A 153 -10.85 0.83 -8.75
C ILE A 153 -10.63 0.27 -10.16
N PRO A 154 -9.38 0.13 -10.63
CA PRO A 154 -9.10 -0.45 -11.94
C PRO A 154 -9.61 -1.89 -12.06
N LEU A 155 -10.28 -2.20 -13.16
CA LEU A 155 -10.81 -3.54 -13.47
C LEU A 155 -9.78 -4.39 -14.22
N ASN A 156 -10.11 -5.64 -14.58
CA ASN A 156 -9.25 -6.49 -15.42
C ASN A 156 -7.83 -6.75 -14.84
N GLN A 157 -7.71 -6.86 -13.51
CA GLN A 157 -6.44 -7.08 -12.80
C GLN A 157 -5.43 -5.92 -12.89
N ASP A 158 -5.85 -4.75 -13.40
CA ASP A 158 -4.96 -3.60 -13.59
C ASP A 158 -4.39 -3.02 -12.29
N MET A 159 -4.97 -3.36 -11.13
CA MET A 159 -4.39 -3.00 -9.83
C MET A 159 -2.97 -3.56 -9.61
N ASP A 160 -2.61 -4.66 -10.26
CA ASP A 160 -1.25 -5.25 -10.24
C ASP A 160 -0.47 -4.95 -11.53
N ALA A 161 -0.94 -4.01 -12.35
CA ALA A 161 -0.26 -3.62 -13.58
C ALA A 161 0.97 -2.76 -13.29
N PHE A 162 2.05 -3.07 -14.00
CA PHE A 162 3.33 -2.37 -13.98
C PHE A 162 4.09 -2.67 -15.27
N GLU A 163 4.96 -1.76 -15.67
CA GLU A 163 5.94 -1.95 -16.75
C GLU A 163 7.32 -2.18 -16.14
N MET A 164 8.10 -3.11 -16.72
CA MET A 164 9.43 -3.46 -16.24
C MET A 164 10.45 -3.32 -17.39
N ASP A 165 11.45 -2.48 -17.19
CA ASP A 165 12.63 -2.38 -18.03
C ASP A 165 13.78 -3.18 -17.38
N LYS A 166 14.19 -4.25 -18.06
CA LYS A 166 15.22 -5.17 -17.57
C LYS A 166 16.64 -4.68 -17.81
N GLU A 167 16.83 -3.81 -18.78
CA GLU A 167 18.13 -3.21 -19.11
C GLU A 167 18.42 -2.07 -18.14
N ALA A 168 17.46 -1.17 -17.95
CA ALA A 168 17.58 -0.04 -17.02
C ALA A 168 17.35 -0.42 -15.54
N LYS A 169 16.85 -1.64 -15.27
CA LYS A 169 16.48 -2.12 -13.94
C LYS A 169 15.46 -1.20 -13.26
N THR A 170 14.38 -0.90 -13.97
CA THR A 170 13.31 -0.02 -13.48
C THR A 170 11.95 -0.67 -13.61
N VAL A 171 11.08 -0.38 -12.64
CA VAL A 171 9.67 -0.79 -12.63
C VAL A 171 8.80 0.43 -12.42
N VAL A 172 7.78 0.59 -13.25
CA VAL A 172 6.80 1.67 -13.15
C VAL A 172 5.43 1.06 -12.90
N ILE A 173 4.87 1.27 -11.71
CA ILE A 173 3.51 0.82 -11.38
C ILE A 173 2.52 1.65 -12.20
N LYS A 174 1.47 1.03 -12.74
CA LYS A 174 0.51 1.72 -13.61
C LYS A 174 -0.41 2.66 -12.82
N TYR A 175 -0.85 2.23 -11.64
CA TYR A 175 -1.75 3.00 -10.79
C TYR A 175 -1.19 3.13 -9.38
N ASN A 176 -0.85 4.37 -8.99
CA ASN A 176 -0.60 4.69 -7.59
C ASN A 176 -1.94 4.73 -6.86
N MET A 177 -2.34 3.60 -6.28
CA MET A 177 -3.63 3.49 -5.59
C MET A 177 -3.73 4.38 -4.34
N ASN A 178 -2.61 4.83 -3.75
CA ASN A 178 -2.64 5.79 -2.64
C ASN A 178 -3.01 7.18 -3.14
N ARG A 179 -2.46 7.61 -4.29
CA ARG A 179 -2.88 8.83 -4.97
C ARG A 179 -4.36 8.79 -5.36
N ILE A 180 -4.84 7.65 -5.86
CA ILE A 180 -6.26 7.48 -6.23
C ILE A 180 -7.17 7.65 -5.02
N ILE A 181 -6.80 7.13 -3.84
CA ILE A 181 -7.55 7.39 -2.59
C ILE A 181 -7.63 8.90 -2.33
N VAL A 182 -6.50 9.60 -2.39
CA VAL A 182 -6.45 11.05 -2.12
C VAL A 182 -7.29 11.85 -3.13
N GLN A 183 -7.22 11.50 -4.41
CA GLN A 183 -8.04 12.12 -5.47
C GLN A 183 -9.55 11.94 -5.25
N ASN A 184 -9.96 10.89 -4.52
CA ASN A 184 -11.35 10.57 -4.23
C ASN A 184 -11.72 10.75 -2.75
N LYS A 185 -10.91 11.47 -1.97
CA LYS A 185 -11.07 11.61 -0.51
C LYS A 185 -12.38 12.24 -0.05
N SER A 186 -13.06 13.00 -0.92
CA SER A 186 -14.38 13.58 -0.65
C SER A 186 -15.54 12.65 -1.03
N SER A 187 -15.25 11.43 -1.49
CA SER A 187 -16.29 10.43 -1.73
C SER A 187 -16.68 9.74 -0.42
N GLU A 188 -17.86 9.15 -0.38
CA GLU A 188 -18.30 8.35 0.77
C GLU A 188 -17.51 7.04 0.95
N TYR A 189 -16.69 6.65 -0.03
CA TYR A 189 -16.04 5.34 -0.07
C TYR A 189 -14.72 5.26 0.70
N VAL A 190 -13.96 6.36 0.75
CA VAL A 190 -12.57 6.38 1.25
C VAL A 190 -12.32 7.62 2.10
N ALA A 191 -11.22 7.62 2.87
CA ALA A 191 -10.79 8.76 3.69
C ALA A 191 -11.94 9.38 4.53
N PRO A 192 -12.54 8.63 5.47
CA PRO A 192 -13.79 8.99 6.14
C PRO A 192 -13.80 10.33 6.88
N PHE A 193 -12.64 10.92 7.19
CA PHE A 193 -12.56 12.25 7.79
C PHE A 193 -12.65 13.41 6.78
N PHE A 194 -12.68 13.12 5.47
CA PHE A 194 -12.70 14.11 4.38
C PHE A 194 -14.04 14.18 3.62
N ASN A 195 -15.05 13.44 4.09
CA ASN A 195 -16.44 13.47 3.64
C ASN A 195 -17.29 14.29 4.62
#